data_AF-A0A9D8TQI5-F1
#
_entry.id   AF-A0A9D8TQI5-F1
#
_cell.length_a   1.000
_cell.length_b   1.000
_cell.length_c   1.000
_cell.angle_alpha   90.00
_cell.angle_beta   90.00
_cell.angle_gamma   90.00
#
_symmetry.space_group_name_H-M   'P 1'
#
loop_
_entity.id
_entity.type
_entity.pdbx_description
1 polymer ?
#
loop_
_entity_poly.entity_id
_entity_poly.type
_entity_poly.pdbx_seq_one_letter_code
_entity_poly.pdbx_strand_id
1 'polypeptide(L)'
;MGGERRGMENFRKFFEEYDMERLSNVKAFAMDMNALFNRLVEKYMPKTEIVYDRYHMQAQYGKDVLGSVRLEEARKHQTKANELKKQVETITDKEVLQELKHNIRNESQRYTRLKRARWTVLTNSRNLSRSGEEVLGEILQTHNDLATCYAIKEEMNRLFELRDKEEAYYGWMKWFTARRKVEYRNLRNLQS
;
A
#
# COMPACT_ATOMS: atom_id res chain seq x y z
N MET A 1 3.88 -3.65 23.32
CA MET A 1 2.79 -4.53 23.81
C MET A 1 2.00 -3.99 25.03
N GLY A 2 2.32 -2.80 25.59
CA GLY A 2 1.58 -2.24 26.74
C GLY A 2 0.47 -1.23 26.39
N GLY A 3 0.63 -0.46 25.30
CA GLY A 3 -0.33 0.57 24.89
C GLY A 3 -1.67 0.02 24.39
N GLU A 4 -1.64 -1.12 23.71
CA GLU A 4 -2.82 -1.75 23.10
C GLU A 4 -3.80 -2.31 24.16
N ARG A 5 -3.26 -2.88 25.25
CA ARG A 5 -4.07 -3.33 26.39
C ARG A 5 -4.73 -2.16 27.15
N ARG A 6 -4.02 -1.05 27.34
CA ARG A 6 -4.60 0.17 27.94
C ARG A 6 -5.67 0.80 27.04
N GLY A 7 -5.42 0.85 25.73
CA GLY A 7 -6.41 1.33 24.75
C GLY A 7 -7.70 0.52 24.81
N MET A 8 -7.60 -0.81 24.87
CA MET A 8 -8.74 -1.72 25.00
C MET A 8 -9.53 -1.53 26.30
N GLU A 9 -8.85 -1.36 27.43
CA GLU A 9 -9.52 -1.15 28.71
C GLU A 9 -10.25 0.19 28.75
N ASN A 10 -9.63 1.26 28.24
CA ASN A 10 -10.26 2.57 28.12
C ASN A 10 -11.46 2.54 27.16
N PHE A 11 -11.34 1.83 26.03
CA PHE A 11 -12.42 1.71 25.06
C PHE A 11 -13.60 0.89 25.59
N ARG A 12 -13.32 -0.14 26.39
CA ARG A 12 -14.35 -0.87 27.10
C ARG A 12 -15.06 0.00 28.14
N LYS A 13 -14.31 0.74 28.96
CA LYS A 13 -14.87 1.68 29.95
C LYS A 13 -15.77 2.72 29.30
N PHE A 14 -15.38 3.24 28.13
CA PHE A 14 -16.23 4.14 27.35
C PHE A 14 -17.63 3.59 27.09
N PHE A 15 -17.76 2.31 26.68
CA PHE A 15 -19.08 1.70 26.46
C PHE A 15 -19.83 1.39 27.75
N GLU A 16 -19.12 1.06 28.84
CA GLU A 16 -19.73 0.77 30.14
C GLU A 16 -20.23 2.04 30.85
N GLU A 17 -19.62 3.20 30.58
CA GLU A 17 -19.99 4.50 31.14
C GLU A 17 -21.03 5.25 30.28
N TYR A 18 -21.24 4.84 29.04
CA TYR A 18 -22.22 5.45 28.14
C TYR A 18 -23.62 4.86 28.29
N ASP A 19 -24.62 5.70 28.09
CA ASP A 19 -26.02 5.28 28.04
C ASP A 19 -26.29 4.35 26.85
N MET A 20 -26.59 3.09 27.15
CA MET A 20 -26.85 2.04 26.16
C MET A 20 -28.05 2.34 25.27
N GLU A 21 -29.03 3.12 25.76
CA GLU A 21 -30.19 3.52 24.96
C GLU A 21 -29.78 4.45 23.81
N ARG A 22 -28.84 5.37 24.07
CA ARG A 22 -28.25 6.22 23.01
C ARG A 22 -27.40 5.42 22.03
N LEU A 23 -26.61 4.46 22.51
CA LEU A 23 -25.79 3.62 21.66
C LEU A 23 -26.62 2.75 20.71
N SER A 24 -27.81 2.32 21.14
CA SER A 24 -28.72 1.50 20.31
C SER A 24 -29.26 2.22 19.06
N ASN A 25 -29.23 3.56 19.04
CA ASN A 25 -29.72 4.39 17.94
C ASN A 25 -28.64 4.77 16.92
N VAL A 26 -27.37 4.43 17.20
CA VAL A 26 -26.28 4.70 16.28
C VAL A 26 -26.39 3.78 15.07
N LYS A 27 -26.36 4.37 13.87
CA LYS A 27 -26.48 3.62 12.61
C LYS A 27 -25.13 3.16 12.05
N ALA A 28 -24.08 3.94 12.30
CA ALA A 28 -22.73 3.63 11.85
C ALA A 28 -21.68 4.11 12.86
N PHE A 29 -20.60 3.34 13.00
CA PHE A 29 -19.46 3.64 13.89
C PHE A 29 -18.18 3.69 13.07
N ALA A 30 -17.56 4.87 12.97
CA ALA A 30 -16.32 5.06 12.25
C ALA A 30 -15.12 4.70 13.14
N MET A 31 -14.24 3.81 12.69
CA MET A 31 -13.12 3.33 13.50
C MET A 31 -11.91 2.86 12.70
N ASP A 32 -10.80 2.65 13.41
CA ASP A 32 -9.60 1.99 12.89
C ASP A 32 -9.87 0.50 12.62
N MET A 33 -9.10 -0.12 11.72
CA MET A 33 -9.20 -1.53 11.30
C MET A 33 -8.71 -2.54 12.35
N ASN A 34 -8.66 -2.17 13.62
CA ASN A 34 -8.16 -3.05 14.67
C ASN A 34 -9.22 -4.10 15.07
N ALA A 35 -8.88 -5.37 14.85
CA ALA A 35 -9.76 -6.51 15.08
C ALA A 35 -10.32 -6.61 16.51
N LEU A 36 -9.59 -6.09 17.51
CA LEU A 36 -10.05 -6.10 18.90
C LEU A 36 -11.17 -5.08 19.14
N PHE A 37 -11.11 -3.92 18.48
CA PHE A 37 -12.16 -2.91 18.54
C PHE A 37 -13.42 -3.40 17.82
N ASN A 38 -13.29 -4.13 16.69
CA ASN A 38 -14.43 -4.70 15.97
C ASN A 38 -15.29 -5.54 16.92
N ARG A 39 -14.65 -6.43 17.69
CA ARG A 39 -15.34 -7.30 18.67
C ARG A 39 -16.03 -6.53 19.78
N LEU A 40 -15.47 -5.40 20.21
CA LEU A 40 -16.11 -4.56 21.22
C LEU A 40 -17.33 -3.84 20.64
N VAL A 41 -17.22 -3.27 19.44
CA VAL A 41 -18.36 -2.62 18.76
C VAL A 41 -19.46 -3.65 18.48
N GLU A 42 -19.13 -4.84 17.98
CA GLU A 42 -20.11 -5.93 17.77
C GLU A 42 -20.80 -6.34 19.09
N LYS A 43 -20.07 -6.33 20.21
CA LYS A 43 -20.62 -6.70 21.52
C LYS A 43 -21.57 -5.64 22.09
N TYR A 44 -21.17 -4.37 22.08
CA TYR A 44 -21.93 -3.29 22.72
C TYR A 44 -22.93 -2.60 21.77
N MET A 45 -22.72 -2.72 20.46
CA MET A 45 -23.50 -2.06 19.41
C MET A 45 -23.76 -3.00 18.21
N PRO A 46 -24.43 -4.14 18.41
CA PRO A 46 -24.57 -5.20 17.38
C PRO A 46 -25.39 -4.79 16.14
N LYS A 47 -26.14 -3.70 16.21
CA LYS A 47 -26.98 -3.18 15.10
C LYS A 47 -26.28 -2.08 14.28
N THR A 48 -25.05 -1.73 14.65
CA THR A 48 -24.34 -0.59 14.09
C THR A 48 -23.39 -1.04 12.99
N GLU A 49 -23.44 -0.40 11.83
CA GLU A 49 -22.51 -0.66 10.73
C GLU A 49 -21.11 -0.14 11.08
N ILE A 50 -20.08 -0.98 10.92
CA ILE A 50 -18.69 -0.55 11.11
C ILE A 50 -18.19 0.09 9.82
N VAL A 51 -17.71 1.33 9.92
CA VAL A 51 -17.13 2.07 8.79
C VAL A 51 -15.65 2.29 9.07
N TYR A 52 -14.78 1.72 8.24
CA TYR A 52 -13.35 1.98 8.38
C TYR A 52 -13.00 3.38 7.91
N ASP A 53 -12.22 4.07 8.74
CA ASP A 53 -11.77 5.42 8.45
C ASP A 53 -10.82 5.48 7.23
N ARG A 54 -11.00 6.51 6.41
CA ARG A 54 -10.25 6.76 5.17
C ARG A 54 -8.74 6.78 5.39
N TYR A 55 -8.27 7.47 6.44
CA TYR A 55 -6.84 7.64 6.68
C TYR A 55 -6.17 6.30 6.94
N HIS A 56 -6.81 5.43 7.73
CA HIS A 56 -6.28 4.11 8.04
C HIS A 56 -6.23 3.22 6.80
N MET A 57 -7.28 3.23 5.96
CA MET A 57 -7.30 2.52 4.68
C MET A 57 -6.14 2.96 3.77
N GLN A 58 -5.94 4.26 3.62
CA GLN A 58 -4.86 4.83 2.80
C GLN A 58 -3.47 4.51 3.37
N ALA A 59 -3.29 4.65 4.69
CA ALA A 59 -2.04 4.37 5.37
C ALA A 59 -1.66 2.89 5.28
N GLN A 60 -2.62 1.99 5.50
CA GLN A 60 -2.40 0.54 5.40
C GLN A 60 -2.01 0.13 3.98
N TYR A 61 -2.77 0.58 2.97
CA TYR A 61 -2.43 0.29 1.58
C TYR A 61 -1.04 0.83 1.20
N GLY A 62 -0.73 2.07 1.60
CA GLY A 62 0.57 2.67 1.36
C GLY A 62 1.72 1.91 2.01
N LYS A 63 1.52 1.39 3.22
CA LYS A 63 2.52 0.61 3.94
C LYS A 63 2.68 -0.80 3.37
N ASP A 64 1.59 -1.54 3.26
CA ASP A 64 1.62 -2.98 3.04
C ASP A 64 1.70 -3.36 1.57
N VAL A 65 1.16 -2.54 0.68
CA VAL A 65 1.18 -2.81 -0.76
C VAL A 65 2.28 -2.00 -1.42
N LEU A 66 2.16 -0.66 -1.44
CA LEU A 66 3.17 0.19 -2.10
C LEU A 66 4.55 0.07 -1.45
N GLY A 67 4.59 0.05 -0.11
CA GLY A 67 5.83 -0.10 0.63
C GLY A 67 6.53 -1.42 0.31
N SER A 68 5.79 -2.52 0.25
CA SER A 68 6.31 -3.86 -0.03
C SER A 68 6.78 -4.00 -1.47
N VAL A 69 5.93 -3.66 -2.46
CA VAL A 69 6.26 -3.77 -3.89
C VAL A 69 7.46 -2.90 -4.23
N ARG A 70 7.53 -1.66 -3.74
CA ARG A 70 8.71 -0.79 -3.94
C ARG A 70 9.99 -1.40 -3.37
N LEU A 71 9.93 -2.05 -2.21
CA LEU A 71 11.08 -2.71 -1.60
C LEU A 71 11.47 -3.99 -2.37
N GLU A 72 10.50 -4.70 -2.92
CA GLU A 72 10.73 -5.85 -3.79
C GLU A 72 11.43 -5.43 -5.09
N GLU A 73 10.92 -4.43 -5.79
CA GLU A 73 11.58 -3.84 -6.97
C GLU A 73 13.01 -3.36 -6.65
N ALA A 74 13.20 -2.73 -5.49
CA ALA A 74 14.52 -2.31 -5.06
C ALA A 74 15.45 -3.53 -4.90
N ARG A 75 14.98 -4.61 -4.26
CA ARG A 75 15.75 -5.84 -4.08
C ARG A 75 16.12 -6.49 -5.42
N LYS A 76 15.25 -6.45 -6.44
CA LYS A 76 15.58 -6.95 -7.79
C LYS A 76 16.85 -6.29 -8.34
N HIS A 77 16.96 -4.97 -8.24
CA HIS A 77 18.18 -4.23 -8.63
C HIS A 77 19.39 -4.56 -7.75
N GLN A 78 19.19 -4.74 -6.45
CA GLN A 78 20.26 -5.12 -5.53
C GLN A 78 20.83 -6.50 -5.87
N THR A 79 19.97 -7.48 -6.15
CA THR A 79 20.35 -8.83 -6.54
C THR A 79 21.15 -8.80 -7.84
N LYS A 80 20.63 -8.09 -8.87
CA LYS A 80 21.31 -7.95 -10.16
C LYS A 80 22.69 -7.28 -10.03
N ALA A 81 22.80 -6.22 -9.22
CA ALA A 81 24.10 -5.59 -8.94
C ALA A 81 25.10 -6.57 -8.28
N ASN A 82 24.62 -7.45 -7.39
CA ASN A 82 25.46 -8.44 -6.73
C ASN A 82 25.88 -9.58 -7.67
N GLU A 83 25.00 -10.00 -8.57
CA GLU A 83 25.33 -11.00 -9.60
C GLU A 83 26.41 -10.47 -10.56
N LEU A 84 26.27 -9.22 -11.02
CA LEU A 84 27.28 -8.57 -11.86
C LEU A 84 28.64 -8.45 -11.15
N LYS A 85 28.65 -8.18 -9.84
CA LYS A 85 29.91 -8.15 -9.06
C LYS A 85 30.62 -9.50 -9.04
N LYS A 86 29.87 -10.61 -8.95
CA LYS A 86 30.45 -11.96 -9.03
C LYS A 86 31.06 -12.24 -10.41
N GLN A 87 30.44 -11.74 -11.48
CA GLN A 87 30.98 -11.87 -12.84
C GLN A 87 32.30 -11.09 -13.03
N VAL A 88 32.48 -9.97 -12.33
CA VAL A 88 33.74 -9.20 -12.37
C VAL A 88 34.92 -10.02 -11.84
N GLU A 89 34.70 -11.00 -10.96
CA GLU A 89 35.77 -11.86 -10.41
C GLU A 89 36.32 -12.86 -11.45
N THR A 90 35.56 -13.15 -12.51
CA THR A 90 35.92 -14.17 -13.51
C THR A 90 36.36 -13.60 -14.86
N ILE A 91 36.07 -12.34 -15.14
CA ILE A 91 36.38 -11.70 -16.43
C ILE A 91 37.71 -10.95 -16.37
N THR A 92 38.53 -11.15 -17.40
CA THR A 92 39.84 -10.50 -17.57
C THR A 92 39.85 -9.42 -18.67
N ASP A 93 38.89 -9.46 -19.59
CA ASP A 93 38.77 -8.47 -20.67
C ASP A 93 38.46 -7.08 -20.11
N LYS A 94 39.27 -6.09 -20.52
CA LYS A 94 39.26 -4.74 -19.95
C LYS A 94 38.03 -3.93 -20.38
N GLU A 95 37.53 -4.14 -21.59
CA GLU A 95 36.34 -3.45 -22.11
C GLU A 95 35.09 -4.01 -21.43
N VAL A 96 34.98 -5.34 -21.35
CA VAL A 96 33.88 -6.02 -20.65
C VAL A 96 33.85 -5.64 -19.15
N LEU A 97 35.01 -5.52 -18.51
CA LEU A 97 35.12 -5.07 -17.12
C LEU A 97 34.62 -3.63 -16.91
N GLN A 98 34.86 -2.72 -17.88
CA GLN A 98 34.35 -1.35 -17.80
C GLN A 98 32.83 -1.32 -17.92
N GLU A 99 32.26 -2.10 -18.84
CA GLU A 99 30.81 -2.21 -19.02
C GLU A 99 30.14 -2.81 -17.78
N LEU A 100 30.69 -3.89 -17.20
CA LEU A 100 30.17 -4.48 -15.97
C LEU A 100 30.18 -3.50 -14.81
N LYS A 101 31.26 -2.72 -14.64
CA LYS A 101 31.34 -1.69 -13.60
C LYS A 101 30.29 -0.59 -13.81
N HIS A 102 30.06 -0.19 -15.06
CA HIS A 102 29.00 0.76 -15.40
C HIS A 102 27.61 0.21 -15.02
N ASN A 103 27.33 -1.04 -15.39
CA ASN A 103 26.07 -1.70 -15.08
C ASN A 103 25.85 -1.88 -13.57
N ILE A 104 26.88 -2.30 -12.82
CA ILE A 104 26.83 -2.39 -11.35
C ILE A 104 26.46 -1.04 -10.72
N ARG A 105 27.07 0.05 -11.22
CA ARG A 105 26.78 1.41 -10.74
C ARG A 105 25.33 1.78 -11.02
N ASN A 106 24.84 1.54 -12.24
CA ASN A 106 23.47 1.85 -12.62
C ASN A 106 22.43 1.08 -11.78
N GLU A 107 22.64 -0.23 -11.60
CA GLU A 107 21.77 -1.07 -10.77
C GLU A 107 21.77 -0.61 -9.29
N SER A 108 22.94 -0.24 -8.77
CA SER A 108 23.07 0.30 -7.40
C SER A 108 22.36 1.65 -7.23
N GLN A 109 22.40 2.51 -8.26
CA GLN A 109 21.67 3.77 -8.29
C GLN A 109 20.15 3.56 -8.32
N ARG A 110 19.66 2.62 -9.16
CA ARG A 110 18.23 2.26 -9.23
C ARG A 110 17.71 1.71 -7.90
N TYR A 111 18.45 0.81 -7.25
CA TYR A 111 18.15 0.32 -5.90
C TYR A 111 17.99 1.49 -4.90
N THR A 112 18.98 2.38 -4.87
CA THR A 112 18.99 3.52 -3.93
C THR A 112 17.81 4.46 -4.19
N ARG A 113 17.51 4.72 -5.47
CA ARG A 113 16.40 5.56 -5.89
C ARG A 113 15.07 5.02 -5.40
N LEU A 114 14.76 3.74 -5.66
CA LEU A 114 13.54 3.11 -5.16
C LEU A 114 13.48 3.07 -3.63
N LYS A 115 14.60 2.78 -2.97
CA LYS A 115 14.66 2.75 -1.50
C LYS A 115 14.30 4.10 -0.87
N ARG A 116 14.70 5.21 -1.52
CA ARG A 116 14.45 6.59 -1.06
C ARG A 116 13.12 7.17 -1.55
N ALA A 117 12.53 6.63 -2.61
CA ALA A 117 11.29 7.12 -3.22
C ALA A 117 10.00 6.86 -2.41
N ARG A 118 10.09 6.47 -1.12
CA ARG A 118 8.91 6.18 -0.29
C ARG A 118 7.93 7.35 -0.31
N TRP A 119 8.40 8.57 -0.03
CA TRP A 119 7.50 9.73 0.03
C TRP A 119 6.88 10.02 -1.34
N THR A 120 7.69 10.05 -2.40
CA THR A 120 7.25 10.27 -3.78
C THR A 120 6.13 9.31 -4.21
N VAL A 121 6.26 8.03 -3.86
CA VAL A 121 5.27 6.99 -4.22
C VAL A 121 4.00 7.08 -3.35
N LEU A 122 4.12 7.55 -2.11
CA LEU A 122 2.98 7.65 -1.19
C LEU A 122 2.16 8.94 -1.40
N THR A 123 2.82 10.04 -1.77
CA THR A 123 2.15 11.34 -1.98
C THR A 123 1.13 11.23 -3.12
N ASN A 124 -0.04 11.84 -2.93
CA ASN A 124 -1.07 11.96 -3.97
C ASN A 124 -0.50 12.75 -5.14
N SER A 125 -0.75 12.32 -6.39
CA SER A 125 -0.19 12.96 -7.60
C SER A 125 -0.39 14.47 -7.60
N ARG A 126 -1.58 14.96 -7.26
CA ARG A 126 -1.91 16.40 -7.21
C ARG A 126 -1.13 17.23 -6.18
N ASN A 127 -0.45 16.56 -5.24
CA ASN A 127 0.33 17.19 -4.17
C ASN A 127 1.85 17.09 -4.42
N LEU A 128 2.28 16.50 -5.53
CA LEU A 128 3.69 16.41 -5.88
C LEU A 128 4.17 17.72 -6.50
N SER A 129 5.43 18.09 -6.24
CA SER A 129 6.11 19.11 -7.04
C SER A 129 6.39 18.59 -8.44
N ARG A 130 6.61 19.49 -9.42
CA ARG A 130 7.03 19.11 -10.78
C ARG A 130 8.23 18.14 -10.78
N SER A 131 9.25 18.41 -9.97
CA SER A 131 10.40 17.52 -9.81
C SER A 131 10.04 16.16 -9.20
N GLY A 132 9.05 16.11 -8.30
CA GLY A 132 8.53 14.89 -7.73
C GLY A 132 7.74 14.05 -8.74
N GLU A 133 6.95 14.71 -9.59
CA GLU A 133 6.20 14.08 -10.69
C GLU A 133 7.14 13.47 -11.74
N GLU A 134 8.17 14.20 -12.15
CA GLU A 134 9.19 13.71 -13.08
C GLU A 134 9.88 12.46 -12.51
N VAL A 135 10.32 12.52 -11.25
CA VAL A 135 10.95 11.38 -10.57
C VAL A 135 10.00 10.19 -10.46
N LEU A 136 8.73 10.43 -10.12
CA LEU A 136 7.69 9.40 -10.04
C LEU A 136 7.46 8.75 -11.41
N GLY A 137 7.28 9.56 -12.45
CA GLY A 137 7.03 9.09 -13.81
C GLY A 137 8.10 8.13 -14.31
N GLU A 138 9.37 8.50 -14.13
CA GLU A 138 10.50 7.62 -14.49
C GLU A 138 10.49 6.28 -13.71
N ILE A 139 10.14 6.31 -12.42
CA ILE A 139 10.03 5.10 -11.61
C ILE A 139 8.88 4.23 -12.12
N LEU A 140 7.70 4.81 -12.34
CA LEU A 140 6.52 4.04 -12.76
C LEU A 140 6.68 3.46 -14.18
N GLN A 141 7.36 4.17 -15.09
CA GLN A 141 7.67 3.67 -16.45
C GLN A 141 8.60 2.46 -16.44
N THR A 142 9.43 2.30 -15.41
CA THR A 142 10.44 1.25 -15.33
C THR A 142 10.04 0.08 -14.42
N HIS A 143 8.96 0.22 -13.63
CA HIS A 143 8.53 -0.76 -12.63
C HIS A 143 7.02 -1.00 -12.70
N ASN A 144 6.59 -1.90 -13.59
CA ASN A 144 5.17 -2.14 -13.90
C ASN A 144 4.33 -2.55 -12.69
N ASP A 145 4.87 -3.39 -11.80
CA ASP A 145 4.16 -3.85 -10.59
C ASP A 145 3.88 -2.65 -9.67
N LEU A 146 4.89 -1.79 -9.47
CA LEU A 146 4.76 -0.59 -8.68
C LEU A 146 3.80 0.43 -9.33
N ALA A 147 3.84 0.59 -10.64
CA ALA A 147 2.92 1.43 -11.40
C ALA A 147 1.46 0.99 -11.27
N THR A 148 1.22 -0.32 -11.35
CA THR A 148 -0.10 -0.90 -11.15
C THR A 148 -0.61 -0.62 -9.74
N CYS A 149 0.21 -0.89 -8.71
CA CYS A 149 -0.16 -0.61 -7.32
C CYS A 149 -0.35 0.89 -7.04
N TYR A 150 0.38 1.76 -7.73
CA TYR A 150 0.23 3.22 -7.61
C TYR A 150 -1.09 3.69 -8.22
N ALA A 151 -1.41 3.26 -9.44
CA ALA A 151 -2.67 3.60 -10.11
C ALA A 151 -3.89 3.18 -9.29
N ILE A 152 -3.81 2.00 -8.68
CA ILE A 152 -4.79 1.49 -7.72
C ILE A 152 -5.03 2.46 -6.56
N LYS A 153 -3.95 3.02 -6.00
CA LYS A 153 -3.99 3.93 -4.85
C LYS A 153 -4.55 5.28 -5.25
N GLU A 154 -4.23 5.78 -6.44
CA GLU A 154 -4.82 7.02 -6.96
C GLU A 154 -6.32 6.86 -7.19
N GLU A 155 -6.76 5.74 -7.76
CA GLU A 155 -8.19 5.47 -7.90
C GLU A 155 -8.89 5.36 -6.55
N MET A 156 -8.28 4.67 -5.57
CA MET A 156 -8.80 4.61 -4.20
C MET A 156 -8.97 6.03 -3.60
N ASN A 157 -7.96 6.89 -3.78
CA ASN A 157 -8.00 8.27 -3.29
C ASN A 157 -9.13 9.08 -3.94
N ARG A 158 -9.34 8.90 -5.25
CA ARG A 158 -10.43 9.52 -6.01
C ARG A 158 -11.79 9.04 -5.52
N LEU A 159 -11.97 7.73 -5.30
CA LEU A 159 -13.24 7.16 -4.82
C LEU A 159 -13.66 7.72 -3.45
N PHE A 160 -12.69 8.01 -2.58
CA PHE A 160 -12.95 8.68 -1.30
C PHE A 160 -13.38 10.15 -1.41
N GLU A 161 -13.34 10.74 -2.61
CA GLU A 161 -13.71 12.15 -2.85
C GLU A 161 -15.09 12.28 -3.52
N LEU A 162 -15.67 11.15 -3.94
CA LEU A 162 -17.01 11.12 -4.51
C LEU A 162 -18.04 11.54 -3.47
N ARG A 163 -18.91 12.47 -3.88
CA ARG A 163 -20.04 12.96 -3.08
C ARG A 163 -21.36 12.30 -3.48
N ASP A 164 -21.43 11.80 -4.71
CA ASP A 164 -22.57 11.02 -5.18
C ASP A 164 -22.51 9.59 -4.62
N LYS A 165 -23.62 9.17 -4.00
CA LYS A 165 -23.69 7.89 -3.29
C LYS A 165 -23.67 6.70 -4.25
N GLU A 166 -24.37 6.80 -5.38
CA GLU A 166 -24.45 5.71 -6.34
C GLU A 166 -23.12 5.55 -7.07
N GLU A 167 -22.51 6.65 -7.50
CA GLU A 167 -21.20 6.68 -8.11
C GLU A 167 -20.14 6.09 -7.17
N ALA A 168 -20.15 6.48 -5.89
CA ALA A 168 -19.27 5.89 -4.88
C ALA A 168 -19.49 4.38 -4.76
N TYR A 169 -20.74 3.93 -4.61
CA TYR A 169 -21.06 2.51 -4.48
C TYR A 169 -20.55 1.69 -5.67
N TYR A 170 -20.89 2.10 -6.90
CA TYR A 170 -20.46 1.40 -8.11
C TYR A 170 -18.95 1.48 -8.32
N GLY A 171 -18.33 2.64 -8.02
CA GLY A 171 -16.89 2.84 -8.10
C GLY A 171 -16.12 1.90 -7.17
N TRP A 172 -16.51 1.83 -5.89
CA TRP A 172 -15.93 0.90 -4.92
C TRP A 172 -16.18 -0.56 -5.32
N MET A 173 -17.39 -0.92 -5.75
CA MET A 173 -17.70 -2.28 -6.21
C MET A 173 -16.81 -2.72 -7.38
N LYS A 174 -16.60 -1.82 -8.35
CA LYS A 174 -15.71 -2.05 -9.49
C LYS A 174 -14.25 -2.21 -9.03
N TRP A 175 -13.79 -1.34 -8.13
CA TRP A 175 -12.45 -1.36 -7.57
C TRP A 175 -12.13 -2.69 -6.86
N PHE A 176 -13.07 -3.23 -6.08
CA PHE A 176 -12.93 -4.55 -5.45
C PHE A 176 -13.00 -5.71 -6.45
N THR A 177 -13.95 -5.65 -7.39
CA THR A 177 -14.21 -6.75 -8.34
C THR A 177 -13.09 -6.91 -9.37
N ALA A 178 -12.52 -5.80 -9.84
CA ALA A 178 -11.39 -5.80 -10.77
C ALA A 178 -10.18 -6.57 -10.22
N ARG A 179 -10.06 -6.70 -8.89
CA ARG A 179 -8.90 -7.29 -8.21
C ARG A 179 -9.08 -8.74 -7.82
N ARG A 180 -10.30 -9.15 -7.47
CA ARG A 180 -10.61 -10.59 -7.30
C ARG A 180 -10.35 -11.36 -8.60
N LYS A 181 -10.66 -10.77 -9.77
CA LYS A 181 -10.39 -11.42 -11.07
C LYS A 181 -8.90 -11.59 -11.40
N VAL A 182 -8.00 -10.77 -10.84
CA VAL A 182 -6.54 -10.88 -11.02
C VAL A 182 -5.98 -12.05 -10.19
N GLU A 183 -6.44 -12.20 -8.94
CA GLU A 183 -6.11 -13.37 -8.09
C GLU A 183 -6.53 -14.70 -8.73
N TYR A 184 -7.76 -14.78 -9.28
CA TYR A 184 -8.24 -16.00 -9.94
C TYR A 184 -7.50 -16.35 -11.24
N ARG A 185 -6.89 -15.37 -11.93
CA ARG A 185 -6.13 -15.61 -13.17
C ARG A 185 -4.72 -16.13 -12.88
N ASN A 186 -4.09 -15.64 -11.81
CA ASN A 186 -2.76 -16.10 -11.38
C ASN A 186 -2.79 -17.51 -10.76
N LEU A 187 -3.89 -17.90 -10.10
CA LEU A 187 -4.05 -19.25 -9.55
C LEU A 187 -4.27 -20.33 -10.63
N ARG A 188 -4.80 -19.99 -11.82
CA ARG A 188 -4.93 -20.96 -12.93
C ARG A 188 -3.62 -21.18 -13.69
N ASN A 189 -2.77 -20.15 -13.80
CA ASN A 189 -1.50 -20.24 -14.51
C ASN A 189 -0.40 -20.97 -13.69
N LEU A 190 -0.66 -21.29 -12.42
CA LEU A 190 0.21 -22.12 -11.58
C LEU A 190 -0.25 -23.59 -11.53
N GLN A 191 -1.35 -23.94 -12.21
CA GLN A 191 -1.87 -25.32 -12.32
C GLN A 191 -1.97 -25.81 -13.78
N SER A 192 -1.30 -25.13 -14.71
CA SER A 192 -1.15 -25.52 -16.12
C SER A 192 0.33 -25.59 -16.48
#